data_AF-A0A925A5X9-F1
#
_entry.id   AF-A0A925A5X9-F1
#
_cell.length_a   1.000
_cell.length_b   1.000
_cell.length_c   1.000
_cell.angle_alpha   90.00
_cell.angle_beta   90.00
_cell.angle_gamma   90.00
#
_symmetry.space_group_name_H-M   'P 1'
#
loop_
_entity.id
_entity.type
_entity.pdbx_description
1 polymer ?
#
loop_
_entity_poly.entity_id
_entity_poly.type
_entity_poly.pdbx_seq_one_letter_code
_entity_poly.pdbx_strand_id
1 'polypeptide(L)' 'MIPRNHADWIQDLPATFMADLAILLESIPWWNADVDFNISLNYGRPAGQRIMHLHWWIIKRSGETDGLGLATLLTEHGLR' A
#
# COMPACT_ATOMS: atom_id res chain seq x y z
N MET A 1 -5.70 -4.36 -1.21
CA MET A 1 -5.47 -5.68 -1.82
C MET A 1 -5.03 -6.68 -0.76
N ILE A 2 -5.52 -7.91 -0.79
CA ILE A 2 -5.15 -8.98 0.15
C ILE A 2 -4.90 -10.27 -0.67
N PRO A 3 -3.78 -11.00 -0.49
CA PRO A 3 -3.56 -12.27 -1.15
C PRO A 3 -4.63 -13.27 -0.69
N ARG A 4 -5.09 -14.14 -1.59
CA ARG A 4 -6.09 -15.16 -1.24
C ARG A 4 -5.57 -16.15 -0.20
N ASN A 5 -4.30 -16.54 -0.33
CA ASN A 5 -3.63 -17.40 0.64
C ASN A 5 -3.16 -16.57 1.83
N HIS A 6 -3.21 -17.15 3.02
CA HIS A 6 -2.65 -16.54 4.22
C HIS A 6 -1.13 -16.37 4.03
N ALA A 7 -0.65 -15.16 4.28
CA ALA A 7 0.77 -14.80 4.24
C ALA A 7 1.01 -13.70 5.26
N ASP A 8 1.90 -13.94 6.22
CA ASP A 8 2.25 -12.94 7.24
C ASP A 8 3.36 -12.02 6.74
N TRP A 9 4.24 -12.57 5.90
CA TRP A 9 5.45 -11.94 5.42
C TRP A 9 5.58 -12.03 3.90
N ILE A 10 6.34 -11.12 3.30
CA ILE A 10 6.50 -11.02 1.84
C ILE A 10 7.17 -12.28 1.30
N GLN A 11 8.05 -12.88 2.10
CA GLN A 11 8.74 -14.13 1.80
C GLN A 11 7.79 -15.33 1.73
N ASP A 12 6.58 -15.24 2.30
CA ASP A 12 5.56 -16.28 2.21
C ASP A 12 4.77 -16.20 0.89
N LEU A 13 4.98 -15.15 0.08
CA LEU A 13 4.29 -14.95 -1.18
C LEU A 13 5.00 -15.69 -2.33
N PRO A 14 4.25 -16.13 -3.36
CA PRO A 14 4.84 -16.62 -4.59
C PRO A 14 5.73 -15.57 -5.25
N ALA A 15 6.80 -16.00 -5.92
CA ALA A 15 7.66 -15.09 -6.69
C ALA A 15 6.90 -14.32 -7.79
N THR A 16 5.75 -14.83 -8.23
CA THR A 16 4.86 -14.21 -9.23
C THR A 16 3.97 -13.11 -8.67
N PHE A 17 3.93 -12.93 -7.35
CA PHE A 17 2.96 -12.04 -6.70
C PHE A 17 3.00 -10.59 -7.21
N MET A 18 4.18 -10.09 -7.59
CA MET A 18 4.29 -8.73 -8.14
C MET A 18 3.55 -8.58 -9.47
N ALA A 19 3.51 -9.64 -10.30
CA ALA A 19 2.69 -9.65 -11.52
C ALA A 19 1.20 -9.70 -11.17
N ASP A 20 0.82 -10.51 -10.17
CA ASP A 20 -0.57 -10.59 -9.70
C ASP A 20 -1.06 -9.25 -9.14
N LEU A 21 -0.19 -8.52 -8.42
CA LEU A 21 -0.46 -7.17 -7.93
C LEU A 21 -0.72 -6.20 -9.09
N ALA A 22 0.10 -6.22 -10.15
CA ALA A 22 -0.09 -5.36 -11.30
C ALA A 22 -1.46 -5.60 -11.97
N ILE A 23 -1.83 -6.87 -12.20
CA ILE A 23 -3.13 -7.24 -12.76
C ILE A 23 -4.28 -6.79 -11.85
N LEU A 24 -4.12 -6.91 -10.53
CA LEU A 24 -5.15 -6.47 -9.60
C LEU A 24 -5.31 -4.95 -9.57
N LEU A 25 -4.23 -4.18 -9.77
CA LEU A 25 -4.31 -2.73 -9.88
C LEU A 25 -5.15 -2.30 -11.10
N GLU A 26 -5.03 -3.01 -12.22
CA GLU A 26 -5.85 -2.77 -13.42
C GLU A 26 -7.36 -3.00 -13.17
N SER A 27 -7.73 -3.79 -12.17
CA SER A 27 -9.14 -4.00 -11.80
C SER A 27 -9.77 -2.81 -11.05
N ILE A 28 -8.98 -1.82 -10.65
CA ILE A 28 -9.46 -0.66 -9.91
C ILE A 28 -10.04 0.37 -10.89
N PRO A 29 -11.31 0.79 -10.77
CA PRO A 29 -11.99 1.60 -11.80
C PRO A 29 -11.33 2.95 -12.13
N TRP A 30 -10.56 3.51 -11.21
CA TRP A 30 -9.87 4.79 -11.37
C TRP A 30 -8.37 4.63 -11.65
N TRP A 31 -7.87 3.41 -11.82
CA TRP A 31 -6.47 3.15 -12.15
C TRP A 31 -6.18 3.58 -13.59
N ASN A 32 -5.62 4.78 -13.73
CA ASN A 32 -5.13 5.32 -15.00
C ASN A 32 -3.96 6.28 -14.71
N ALA A 33 -3.30 6.74 -15.79
CA ALA A 33 -2.11 7.59 -15.69
C ALA A 33 -2.37 9.00 -15.13
N ASP A 34 -3.63 9.43 -15.07
CA ASP A 34 -4.04 10.78 -14.65
C ASP A 34 -4.52 10.82 -13.19
N VAL A 35 -4.41 9.71 -12.45
CA VAL A 35 -4.84 9.61 -11.06
C VAL A 35 -3.65 9.40 -10.14
N ASP A 36 -3.49 10.33 -9.20
CA ASP A 36 -2.52 10.20 -8.11
C ASP A 36 -3.05 9.26 -7.02
N PHE A 37 -2.17 8.36 -6.54
CA PHE A 37 -2.49 7.46 -5.44
C PHE A 37 -1.22 7.06 -4.68
N ASN A 38 -1.39 6.52 -3.47
CA ASN A 38 -0.33 5.82 -2.75
C ASN A 38 -0.63 4.32 -2.70
N ILE A 39 0.42 3.51 -2.83
CA ILE A 39 0.40 2.10 -2.45
C ILE A 39 1.25 1.98 -1.19
N SER A 40 0.68 1.42 -0.13
CA SER A 40 1.38 1.26 1.15
C SER A 40 1.21 -0.14 1.70
N LEU A 41 2.29 -0.66 2.26
CA LEU A 41 2.33 -1.92 3.00
C LEU A 41 2.98 -1.66 4.36
N ASN A 42 2.31 -2.09 5.43
CA ASN A 42 2.90 -2.11 6.76
C ASN A 42 3.50 -3.48 7.02
N TYR A 43 4.80 -3.53 7.32
CA TYR A 43 5.55 -4.78 7.55
C TYR A 43 6.06 -4.85 8.99
N GLY A 44 5.41 -5.67 9.82
CA GLY A 44 5.64 -5.80 11.26
C GLY A 44 4.81 -4.82 12.11
N ARG A 45 4.55 -5.20 13.37
CA ARG A 45 3.74 -4.40 14.31
C ARG A 45 4.26 -2.96 14.51
N PRO A 46 5.59 -2.72 14.68
CA PRO A 46 6.10 -1.34 14.84
C PRO A 46 5.88 -0.46 13.62
N ALA A 47 5.79 -1.05 12.43
CA ALA A 47 5.46 -0.35 11.19
C ALA A 47 3.94 -0.17 10.98
N GLY A 48 3.12 -0.48 11.98
CA GLY A 48 1.67 -0.31 11.93
C GLY A 48 0.90 -1.52 11.37
N GLN A 49 1.52 -2.69 11.22
CA GLN A 49 0.79 -3.92 10.85
C GLN A 49 -0.03 -4.41 12.05
N ARG A 50 -1.35 -4.19 12.01
CA ARG A 50 -2.28 -4.65 13.08
C ARG A 50 -2.85 -6.04 12.82
N ILE A 51 -3.04 -6.39 11.54
CA ILE A 51 -3.53 -7.69 11.09
C ILE A 51 -2.33 -8.47 10.54
N MET A 52 -2.08 -9.65 11.11
CA MET A 52 -1.05 -10.59 10.63
C MET A 52 -1.66 -11.38 9.46
N HIS A 53 -1.84 -10.67 8.35
CA HIS A 53 -2.10 -11.15 7.00
C HIS A 53 -1.81 -9.96 6.09
N LEU A 54 -0.86 -10.13 5.17
CA LEU A 54 -0.40 -9.04 4.32
C LEU A 54 -1.56 -8.41 3.55
N HIS A 55 -1.62 -7.09 3.62
CA HIS A 55 -2.58 -6.29 2.88
C HIS A 55 -1.94 -4.99 2.44
N TRP A 56 -2.26 -4.59 1.22
CA TRP A 56 -1.82 -3.32 0.64
C TRP A 56 -2.96 -2.34 0.68
N TRP A 57 -2.65 -1.15 1.20
CA TRP A 57 -3.50 0.03 1.09
C TRP A 57 -3.27 0.65 -0.27
N ILE A 58 -4.35 0.93 -0.98
CA ILE A 58 -4.32 1.65 -2.25
C ILE A 58 -5.24 2.84 -2.07
N ILE A 59 -4.64 4.02 -1.94
CA ILE A 59 -5.32 5.22 -1.46
C ILE A 59 -5.26 6.25 -2.57
N LYS A 60 -6.40 6.48 -3.22
CA LYS A 60 -6.55 7.58 -4.20
C LYS A 60 -6.32 8.91 -3.48
N ARG A 61 -5.57 9.81 -4.12
CA ARG A 61 -5.34 11.17 -3.66
C ARG A 61 -6.21 12.13 -4.47
N SER A 62 -6.80 13.10 -3.78
CA SER A 62 -7.49 14.25 -4.38
C SER A 62 -6.79 15.58 -4.11
N GLY A 63 -5.70 15.56 -3.33
CA GLY A 63 -4.82 16.69 -3.09
C GLY A 63 -3.68 16.39 -2.11
N GLU A 64 -2.92 17.43 -1.77
CA GLU A 64 -1.74 17.36 -0.90
C GLU A 64 -2.08 17.02 0.56
N THR A 65 -3.31 17.31 1.00
CA THR A 65 -3.73 17.22 2.42
C THR A 65 -4.63 16.04 2.76
N ASP A 66 -4.87 15.13 1.80
CA ASP A 66 -5.73 13.97 2.05
C ASP A 66 -5.04 12.94 2.97
N GLY A 67 -5.29 13.10 4.27
CA GLY A 67 -4.73 12.28 5.32
C GLY A 67 -3.22 12.49 5.51
N LEU A 68 -2.65 11.75 6.46
CA LEU A 68 -1.23 11.78 6.75
C LEU A 68 -0.48 10.97 5.69
N GLY A 69 -0.17 11.60 4.56
CA GLY A 69 0.85 11.09 3.65
C GLY A 69 2.20 11.02 4.38
N LEU A 70 3.07 10.06 4.04
CA LEU A 70 4.39 9.94 4.65
C LEU A 70 5.19 11.26 4.54
N ALA A 71 5.09 11.95 3.41
CA ALA A 71 5.72 13.26 3.21
C ALA A 71 5.18 14.34 4.17
N THR A 72 3.87 14.33 4.46
CA THR A 72 3.24 15.20 5.45
C THR A 72 3.79 14.92 6.84
N LEU A 73 3.85 13.65 7.25
CA LEU A 73 4.42 13.22 8.53
C LEU A 73 5.89 13.59 8.69
N LEU A 74 6.72 13.37 7.67
CA LEU A 74 8.14 13.73 7.70
C LEU A 74 8.35 15.23 7.84
N THR A 75 7.51 16.03 7.15
CA THR A 75 7.54 17.50 7.23
C THR A 75 7.09 17.99 8.61
N GLU A 76 5.99 17.45 9.15
CA GLU A 76 5.45 17.83 10.46
C GLU A 76 6.38 17.43 11.61
N HIS A 77 7.12 16.33 11.49
CA HIS A 77 8.02 15.82 12.53
C HIS A 77 9.50 16.17 12.33
N GLY A 78 9.83 16.99 11.32
CA GLY A 78 11.20 17.46 11.10
C GLY A 78 12.20 16.34 10.78
N LEU A 79 11.72 15.20 10.28
CA LEU A 79 12.52 14.06 9.88
C LEU A 79 12.86 14.23 8.40
N ARG A 80 13.90 15.01 8.09
CA ARG A 80 14.47 15.14 6.73
C ARG A 80 15.81 14.43 6.66
#